data_AF-A0A4Y2FHX4-F1
#
_entry.id   AF-A0A4Y2FHX4-F1
#
_cell.length_a   1.000
_cell.length_b   1.000
_cell.length_c   1.000
_cell.angle_alpha   90.00
_cell.angle_beta   90.00
_cell.angle_gamma   90.00
#
_symmetry.space_group_name_H-M   'P 1'
#
loop_
_entity.id
_entity.type
_entity.pdbx_description
1 polymer ?
#
loop_
_entity_poly.entity_id
_entity_poly.type
_entity_poly.pdbx_seq_one_letter_code
_entity_poly.pdbx_strand_id
1 'polypeptide(L)'
;MSCLDPRVLLINKEANLNKLQSILLYLTNVGRVKEEDCDNILKEYSSFVTDFSCMDTATQFKHCCNDGFEPLVDRLDVFYYEFLSNSKYSKLWNVVQVLLLSHGQASVERGFSINKNLLVENLGNETIVAKRLIDDHLRFVSGLEKFVISKELIISAAGAHQKYVSYLEKQKICIKNKTGGEKRKLLAESVEDKKKEETFGR
;
A
#
# COMPACT_ATOMS: atom_id res chain seq x y z
N MET A 1 1.28 14.30 4.51
CA MET A 1 -0.06 14.86 4.79
C MET A 1 -0.10 15.38 6.22
N SER A 2 0.21 16.66 6.45
CA SER A 2 0.29 17.16 7.84
C SER A 2 -1.07 17.45 8.47
N CYS A 3 -2.14 17.62 7.69
CA CYS A 3 -3.47 17.99 8.19
C CYS A 3 -4.18 16.85 8.95
N LEU A 4 -3.67 15.63 8.83
CA LEU A 4 -4.14 14.42 9.52
C LEU A 4 -3.04 13.83 10.41
N ASP A 5 -2.02 14.61 10.77
CA ASP A 5 -1.01 14.17 11.74
C ASP A 5 -1.45 14.62 13.14
N PRO A 6 -1.79 13.68 14.05
CA PRO A 6 -2.31 14.01 15.38
C PRO A 6 -1.40 14.93 16.20
N ARG A 7 -0.08 14.93 15.92
CA ARG A 7 0.91 15.74 16.63
C ARG A 7 0.82 17.23 16.28
N VAL A 8 0.37 17.55 15.07
CA VAL A 8 0.28 18.93 14.56
C VAL A 8 -1.15 19.38 14.29
N LEU A 9 -2.12 18.48 14.51
CA LEU A 9 -3.54 18.72 14.26
C LEU A 9 -4.05 19.96 15.03
N LEU A 10 -3.68 20.08 16.30
CA LEU A 10 -4.12 21.16 17.19
C LEU A 10 -3.24 22.43 17.12
N ILE A 11 -2.02 22.33 16.61
CA ILE A 11 -1.04 23.43 16.59
C ILE A 11 -1.42 24.47 15.52
N ASN A 12 -1.82 24.03 14.32
CA ASN A 12 -2.05 24.91 13.18
C ASN A 12 -3.40 24.63 12.50
N LYS A 13 -4.51 24.91 13.21
CA LYS A 13 -5.88 24.63 12.77
C LYS A 13 -6.19 25.19 11.38
N GLU A 14 -5.92 26.48 11.15
CA GLU A 14 -6.18 27.14 9.85
C GLU A 14 -5.31 26.58 8.73
N ALA A 15 -4.01 26.36 8.97
CA ALA A 15 -3.11 25.82 7.95
C ALA A 15 -3.48 24.39 7.55
N ASN A 16 -3.95 23.60 8.51
CA ASN A 16 -4.41 22.23 8.26
C ASN A 16 -5.74 22.21 7.48
N LEU A 17 -6.64 23.16 7.75
CA LEU A 17 -7.89 23.34 7.01
C LEU A 17 -7.61 23.73 5.55
N ASN A 18 -6.70 24.69 5.32
CA ASN A 18 -6.29 25.08 3.96
C ASN A 18 -5.66 23.90 3.19
N LYS A 19 -4.86 23.07 3.86
CA LYS A 19 -4.29 21.85 3.26
C LYS A 19 -5.38 20.84 2.90
N LEU A 20 -6.38 20.65 3.76
CA LEU A 20 -7.51 19.78 3.47
C LEU A 20 -8.32 20.31 2.28
N GLN A 21 -8.54 21.62 2.19
CA GLN A 21 -9.23 22.24 1.05
C GLN A 21 -8.50 21.97 -0.28
N SER A 22 -7.16 22.10 -0.30
CA SER A 22 -6.36 21.75 -1.47
C SER A 22 -6.46 20.26 -1.84
N ILE A 23 -6.52 19.36 -0.83
CA ILE A 23 -6.73 17.93 -1.06
C ILE A 23 -8.13 17.67 -1.64
N LEU A 24 -9.17 18.30 -1.10
CA LEU A 24 -10.53 18.16 -1.61
C LEU A 24 -10.65 18.64 -3.05
N LEU A 25 -10.04 19.78 -3.39
CA LEU A 25 -10.00 20.27 -4.77
C LEU A 25 -9.39 19.23 -5.72
N TYR A 26 -8.29 18.60 -5.31
CA TYR A 26 -7.66 17.52 -6.08
C TYR A 26 -8.59 16.30 -6.22
N LEU A 27 -9.24 15.88 -5.12
CA LEU A 27 -10.15 14.73 -5.14
C LEU A 27 -11.41 14.99 -5.99
N THR A 28 -11.91 16.21 -6.02
CA THR A 28 -13.02 16.63 -6.88
C THR A 28 -12.60 16.61 -8.36
N ASN A 29 -11.40 17.10 -8.69
CA ASN A 29 -10.87 17.03 -10.06
C ASN A 29 -10.71 15.60 -10.58
N VAL A 30 -10.42 14.64 -9.69
CA VAL A 30 -10.30 13.20 -10.03
C VAL A 30 -11.66 12.48 -9.96
N GLY A 31 -12.75 13.18 -9.63
CA GLY A 31 -14.10 12.63 -9.52
C GLY A 31 -14.30 11.67 -8.35
N ARG A 32 -13.44 11.74 -7.33
CA ARG A 32 -13.50 10.88 -6.12
C ARG A 32 -14.42 11.46 -5.05
N VAL A 33 -14.61 12.78 -5.04
CA VAL A 33 -15.50 13.51 -4.14
C VAL A 33 -16.35 14.42 -5.01
N LYS A 34 -17.64 14.58 -4.65
CA LYS A 34 -18.52 15.51 -5.33
C LYS A 34 -18.36 16.92 -4.76
N GLU A 35 -18.48 17.93 -5.62
CA GLU A 35 -18.37 19.34 -5.21
C GLU A 35 -19.42 19.73 -4.15
N GLU A 36 -20.63 19.18 -4.25
CA GLU A 36 -21.73 19.37 -3.26
C GLU A 36 -21.39 18.88 -1.84
N ASP A 37 -20.42 17.96 -1.71
CA ASP A 37 -20.01 17.40 -0.43
C ASP A 37 -18.81 18.11 0.18
N CYS A 38 -18.07 18.93 -0.58
CA CYS A 38 -16.85 19.60 -0.10
C CYS A 38 -17.10 20.48 1.13
N ASP A 39 -18.13 21.32 1.10
CA ASP A 39 -18.49 22.19 2.23
C ASP A 39 -18.89 21.41 3.47
N ASN A 40 -19.59 20.29 3.28
CA ASN A 40 -19.99 19.41 4.38
C ASN A 40 -18.77 18.75 5.02
N ILE A 41 -17.81 18.29 4.22
CA ILE A 41 -16.57 17.67 4.71
C ILE A 41 -15.71 18.69 5.47
N LEU A 42 -15.62 19.93 4.99
CA LEU A 42 -14.89 21.00 5.68
C LEU A 42 -15.55 21.39 7.01
N LYS A 43 -16.89 21.41 7.08
CA LYS A 43 -17.63 21.60 8.33
C LYS A 43 -17.38 20.46 9.31
N GLU A 44 -17.48 19.21 8.84
CA GLU A 44 -17.20 18.01 9.64
C GLU A 44 -15.77 18.04 10.21
N TYR A 45 -14.78 18.41 9.40
CA TYR A 45 -13.40 18.55 9.85
C TYR A 45 -13.24 19.63 10.93
N SER A 46 -13.86 20.79 10.74
CA SER A 46 -13.78 21.88 11.72
C SER A 46 -14.43 21.49 13.06
N SER A 47 -15.59 20.84 13.00
CA SER A 47 -16.25 20.27 14.18
C SER A 47 -15.40 19.19 14.85
N PHE A 48 -14.79 18.29 14.08
CA PHE A 48 -13.88 17.27 14.61
C PHE A 48 -12.69 17.89 15.34
N VAL A 49 -12.00 18.87 14.74
CA VAL A 49 -10.84 19.54 15.38
C VAL A 49 -11.26 20.27 16.65
N THR A 50 -12.48 20.79 16.71
CA THR A 50 -13.02 21.47 17.89
C THR A 50 -13.32 20.47 19.00
N ASP A 51 -14.06 19.40 18.69
CA ASP A 51 -14.38 18.32 19.62
C ASP A 51 -13.10 17.67 20.16
N PHE A 52 -12.13 17.40 19.27
CA PHE A 52 -10.83 16.85 19.64
C PHE A 52 -10.07 17.78 20.57
N SER A 53 -10.10 19.10 20.34
CA SER A 53 -9.49 20.12 21.21
C SER A 53 -10.11 20.23 22.60
N CYS A 54 -11.35 19.76 22.78
CA CYS A 54 -12.06 19.76 24.06
C CYS A 54 -11.85 18.48 24.87
N MET A 55 -11.29 17.42 24.26
CA MET A 55 -10.95 16.17 24.94
C MET A 55 -9.66 16.33 25.75
N ASP A 56 -9.55 15.57 26.84
CA ASP A 56 -8.32 15.45 27.60
C ASP A 56 -7.31 14.54 26.88
N THR A 57 -6.01 14.73 27.17
CA THR A 57 -4.91 14.00 26.52
C THR A 57 -5.04 12.49 26.66
N ALA A 58 -5.55 12.00 27.79
CA ALA A 58 -5.72 10.56 28.03
C ALA A 58 -6.84 9.97 27.14
N THR A 59 -7.89 10.73 26.84
CA THR A 59 -8.92 10.31 25.88
C THR A 59 -8.43 10.45 24.43
N GLN A 60 -7.69 11.51 24.11
CA GLN A 60 -7.15 11.75 22.76
C GLN A 60 -6.17 10.64 22.33
N PHE A 61 -5.30 10.18 23.24
CA PHE A 61 -4.22 9.25 22.95
C PHE A 61 -4.37 7.92 23.69
N LYS A 62 -5.60 7.55 24.08
CA LYS A 62 -5.93 6.32 24.82
C LYS A 62 -5.29 5.04 24.27
N HIS A 63 -5.17 4.97 22.94
CA HIS A 63 -4.62 3.82 22.23
C HIS A 63 -3.18 4.02 21.76
N CYS A 64 -2.53 5.12 22.12
CA CYS A 64 -1.14 5.40 21.80
C CYS A 64 -0.22 4.89 22.91
N CYS A 65 0.99 4.42 22.55
CA CYS A 65 1.90 3.81 23.52
C CYS A 65 2.47 4.79 24.55
N ASN A 66 2.52 6.08 24.22
CA ASN A 66 2.85 7.17 25.12
C ASN A 66 1.68 8.17 25.08
N ASP A 67 1.58 9.14 26.00
CA ASP A 67 0.55 10.21 26.01
C ASP A 67 0.62 11.16 24.78
N GLY A 68 1.07 10.66 23.64
CA GLY A 68 1.12 11.29 22.34
C GLY A 68 1.30 10.22 21.24
N PHE A 69 0.93 10.60 20.02
CA PHE A 69 0.99 9.72 18.85
C PHE A 69 2.43 9.51 18.36
N GLU A 70 2.88 8.26 18.31
CA GLU A 70 4.16 7.83 17.78
C GLU A 70 4.00 7.14 16.42
N PRO A 71 4.35 7.78 15.28
CA PRO A 71 4.05 7.25 13.95
C PRO A 71 4.67 5.88 13.59
N LEU A 72 5.67 5.43 14.35
CA LEU A 72 6.35 4.14 14.12
C LEU A 72 5.71 2.99 14.91
N VAL A 73 4.91 3.31 15.93
CA VAL A 73 4.32 2.35 16.87
C VAL A 73 2.80 2.38 16.75
N ASP A 74 2.23 3.58 16.67
CA ASP A 74 0.80 3.81 16.68
C ASP A 74 0.21 3.83 15.27
N ARG A 75 -0.94 3.18 15.14
CA ARG A 75 -1.67 3.06 13.88
C ARG A 75 -2.63 4.21 13.68
N LEU A 76 -2.38 5.00 12.64
CA LEU A 76 -3.17 6.20 12.30
C LEU A 76 -4.61 5.87 11.91
N ASP A 77 -4.83 4.70 11.30
CA ASP A 77 -6.17 4.25 10.92
C ASP A 77 -7.00 3.79 12.10
N VAL A 78 -6.40 3.08 13.07
CA VAL A 78 -7.05 2.72 14.34
C VAL A 78 -7.39 3.98 15.14
N PHE A 79 -6.44 4.91 15.22
CA PHE A 79 -6.63 6.21 15.85
C PHE A 79 -7.84 6.94 15.26
N TYR A 80 -7.88 7.17 13.95
CA TYR A 80 -8.99 7.90 13.33
C TYR A 80 -10.30 7.13 13.31
N TYR A 81 -10.27 5.80 13.29
CA TYR A 81 -11.49 4.99 13.34
C TYR A 81 -12.29 5.27 14.62
N GLU A 82 -11.64 5.39 15.77
CA GLU A 82 -12.33 5.66 17.05
C GLU A 82 -13.12 6.98 17.02
N PHE A 83 -12.56 8.02 16.39
CA PHE A 83 -13.18 9.34 16.37
C PHE A 83 -14.14 9.54 15.19
N LEU A 84 -13.77 9.04 14.00
CA LEU A 84 -14.44 9.36 12.74
C LEU A 84 -15.42 8.28 12.27
N SER A 85 -15.41 7.07 12.83
CA SER A 85 -16.37 6.01 12.46
C SER A 85 -17.83 6.36 12.82
N ASN A 86 -18.03 7.34 13.70
CA ASN A 86 -19.35 7.84 14.07
C ASN A 86 -20.06 8.51 12.87
N SER A 87 -21.38 8.38 12.82
CA SER A 87 -22.21 8.92 11.73
C SER A 87 -22.05 10.44 11.52
N LYS A 88 -21.70 11.18 12.58
CA LYS A 88 -21.43 12.63 12.57
C LYS A 88 -20.33 13.04 11.59
N TYR A 89 -19.34 12.18 11.36
CA TYR A 89 -18.16 12.47 10.53
C TYR A 89 -18.04 11.53 9.33
N SER A 90 -19.15 10.96 8.88
CA SER A 90 -19.15 9.92 7.86
C SER A 90 -18.57 10.36 6.52
N LYS A 91 -18.79 11.61 6.09
CA LYS A 91 -18.24 12.12 4.82
C LYS A 91 -16.74 12.37 4.94
N LEU A 92 -16.30 12.96 6.05
CA LEU A 92 -14.89 13.13 6.37
C LEU A 92 -14.18 11.77 6.47
N TRP A 93 -14.80 10.79 7.11
CA TRP A 93 -14.25 9.44 7.26
C TRP A 93 -13.99 8.80 5.90
N ASN A 94 -14.92 8.89 4.94
CA ASN A 94 -14.71 8.37 3.59
C ASN A 94 -13.47 8.98 2.91
N VAL A 95 -13.27 10.29 3.04
CA VAL A 95 -12.07 10.97 2.52
C VAL A 95 -10.81 10.48 3.24
N VAL A 96 -10.86 10.44 4.57
CA VAL A 96 -9.74 10.00 5.41
C VAL A 96 -9.37 8.54 5.12
N GLN A 97 -10.33 7.66 4.86
CA GLN A 97 -10.11 6.28 4.41
C GLN A 97 -9.37 6.24 3.07
N VAL A 98 -9.78 7.03 2.08
CA VAL A 98 -9.07 7.10 0.79
C VAL A 98 -7.63 7.53 1.00
N LEU A 99 -7.39 8.54 1.85
CA LEU A 99 -6.05 9.08 2.13
C LEU A 99 -5.18 8.08 2.92
N LEU A 100 -5.76 7.39 3.91
CA LEU A 100 -5.08 6.40 4.76
C LEU A 100 -4.75 5.12 4.00
N LEU A 101 -5.73 4.57 3.26
CA LEU A 101 -5.57 3.32 2.51
C LEU A 101 -4.62 3.48 1.31
N SER A 102 -4.59 4.68 0.71
CA SER A 102 -3.65 4.94 -0.39
C SER A 102 -2.21 5.01 0.11
N HIS A 103 -1.92 5.74 1.20
CA HIS A 103 -0.54 6.05 1.59
C HIS A 103 -0.29 6.35 3.09
N GLY A 104 -1.31 6.31 3.97
CA GLY A 104 -1.21 6.77 5.36
C GLY A 104 -0.58 5.80 6.35
N GLN A 105 -0.18 4.61 5.91
CA GLN A 105 0.55 3.59 6.70
C GLN A 105 1.89 3.20 6.07
N ALA A 106 2.36 4.02 5.14
CA ALA A 106 3.61 3.77 4.46
C ALA A 106 4.81 4.32 5.22
N SER A 107 5.74 3.43 5.57
CA SER A 107 7.07 3.81 6.02
C SER A 107 7.77 4.51 4.85
N VAL A 108 8.22 5.76 5.06
CA VAL A 108 8.90 6.54 4.03
C VAL A 108 10.35 6.06 3.93
N GLU A 109 10.60 5.02 3.14
CA GLU A 109 11.96 4.70 2.70
C GLU A 109 12.20 5.41 1.35
N ARG A 110 13.00 6.48 1.38
CA ARG A 110 13.53 7.19 0.20
C ARG A 110 12.50 7.80 -0.77
N GLY A 111 11.42 8.38 -0.25
CA GLY A 111 10.51 9.21 -1.05
C GLY A 111 9.43 8.43 -1.81
N PHE A 112 9.34 7.11 -1.62
CA PHE A 112 8.17 6.33 -2.01
C PHE A 112 7.39 5.91 -0.77
N SER A 113 6.07 6.04 -0.85
CA SER A 113 5.16 5.62 0.19
C SER A 113 4.92 4.11 0.03
N ILE A 114 5.73 3.30 0.74
CA ILE A 114 5.62 1.85 0.76
C ILE A 114 4.86 1.39 2.01
N ASN A 115 3.63 0.89 1.84
CA ASN A 115 2.83 0.34 2.94
C ASN A 115 3.32 -1.06 3.34
N LYS A 116 4.11 -1.13 4.43
CA LYS A 116 4.71 -2.39 4.95
C LYS A 116 3.69 -3.47 5.32
N ASN A 117 2.42 -3.12 5.55
CA ASN A 117 1.35 -4.09 5.82
C ASN A 117 0.68 -4.61 4.53
N LEU A 118 0.84 -3.89 3.40
CA LEU A 118 0.57 -4.42 2.06
C LEU A 118 1.79 -5.11 1.45
N LEU A 119 2.97 -5.00 2.08
CA LEU A 119 4.17 -5.79 1.78
C LEU A 119 4.03 -7.24 2.24
N VAL A 120 2.99 -7.92 1.74
CA VAL A 120 3.17 -9.30 1.28
C VAL A 120 3.91 -9.28 -0.08
N GLU A 121 4.78 -8.30 -0.32
CA GLU A 121 5.62 -8.13 -1.51
C GLU A 121 6.86 -9.04 -1.42
N ASN A 122 6.60 -10.34 -1.33
CA ASN A 122 7.48 -11.33 -1.93
C ASN A 122 6.64 -12.46 -2.58
N LEU A 123 5.33 -12.28 -2.75
CA LEU A 123 4.52 -13.19 -3.53
C LEU A 123 4.60 -12.77 -4.99
N GLY A 124 5.25 -13.60 -5.80
CA GLY A 124 5.16 -13.46 -7.25
C GLY A 124 3.71 -13.56 -7.72
N ASN A 125 3.42 -13.02 -8.91
CA ASN A 125 2.09 -13.08 -9.54
C ASN A 125 1.49 -14.50 -9.52
N GLU A 126 2.32 -15.51 -9.74
CA GLU A 126 1.94 -16.93 -9.70
C GLU A 126 1.38 -17.33 -8.33
N THR A 127 1.97 -16.85 -7.24
CA THR A 127 1.53 -17.14 -5.89
C THR A 127 0.25 -16.40 -5.53
N ILE A 128 0.05 -15.19 -6.07
CA ILE A 128 -1.19 -14.43 -5.90
C ILE A 128 -2.35 -15.15 -6.60
N VAL A 129 -2.14 -15.60 -7.85
CA VAL A 129 -3.13 -16.38 -8.60
C VAL A 129 -3.44 -17.69 -7.89
N ALA A 130 -2.43 -18.40 -7.37
CA ALA A 130 -2.63 -19.64 -6.63
C ALA A 130 -3.48 -19.44 -5.36
N LYS A 131 -3.20 -18.40 -4.58
CA LYS A 131 -4.00 -18.06 -3.38
C LYS A 131 -5.46 -17.77 -3.74
N ARG A 132 -5.70 -17.02 -4.81
CA ARG A 132 -7.06 -16.71 -5.27
C ARG A 132 -7.81 -17.97 -5.70
N LEU A 133 -7.17 -18.87 -6.46
CA LEU A 133 -7.77 -20.14 -6.87
C LEU A 133 -8.20 -20.99 -5.67
N ILE A 134 -7.38 -21.01 -4.61
CA ILE A 134 -7.70 -21.73 -3.37
C ILE A 134 -8.92 -21.10 -2.68
N ASP A 135 -8.95 -19.77 -2.54
CA ASP A 135 -10.08 -19.08 -1.89
C ASP A 135 -11.38 -19.24 -2.68
N ASP A 136 -11.33 -19.09 -4.02
CA ASP A 136 -12.48 -19.27 -4.91
C ASP A 136 -13.03 -20.70 -4.80
N HIS A 137 -12.15 -21.71 -4.75
CA HIS A 137 -12.57 -23.10 -4.59
C HIS A 137 -13.19 -23.37 -3.21
N LEU A 138 -12.61 -22.82 -2.13
CA LEU A 138 -13.16 -22.97 -0.78
C LEU A 138 -14.54 -22.32 -0.63
N ARG A 139 -14.75 -21.16 -1.26
CA ARG A 139 -16.06 -20.50 -1.34
C ARG A 139 -17.07 -21.35 -2.09
N PHE A 140 -16.67 -21.94 -3.23
CA PHE A 140 -17.52 -22.83 -4.00
C PHE A 140 -17.97 -24.07 -3.20
N VAL A 141 -17.06 -24.68 -2.45
CA VAL A 141 -17.33 -25.88 -1.63
C VAL A 141 -18.13 -25.56 -0.35
N SER A 142 -18.48 -24.28 -0.10
CA SER A 142 -19.19 -23.81 1.10
C SER A 142 -18.41 -24.04 2.40
N GLY A 143 -17.09 -23.84 2.35
CA GLY A 143 -16.21 -23.88 3.53
C GLY A 143 -15.40 -25.17 3.69
N LEU A 144 -14.53 -25.18 4.71
CA LEU A 144 -13.59 -26.27 5.02
C LEU A 144 -14.27 -27.58 5.43
N GLU A 145 -15.49 -27.51 5.98
CA GLU A 145 -16.22 -28.69 6.48
C GLU A 145 -16.59 -29.69 5.38
N LYS A 146 -16.81 -29.20 4.15
CA LYS A 146 -17.16 -30.03 2.99
C LYS A 146 -15.96 -30.28 2.07
N PHE A 147 -14.78 -29.79 2.44
CA PHE A 147 -13.59 -29.92 1.62
C PHE A 147 -13.00 -31.32 1.75
N VAL A 148 -13.06 -32.09 0.66
CA VAL A 148 -12.53 -33.45 0.61
C VAL A 148 -11.06 -33.41 0.18
N ILE A 149 -10.17 -33.86 1.08
CA ILE A 149 -8.76 -34.04 0.74
C ILE A 149 -8.62 -35.25 -0.19
N SER A 150 -8.43 -34.98 -1.48
CA SER A 150 -8.26 -36.03 -2.49
C SER A 150 -6.86 -36.66 -2.42
N LYS A 151 -6.74 -37.92 -2.87
CA LYS A 151 -5.43 -38.60 -2.98
C LYS A 151 -4.47 -37.85 -3.92
N GLU A 152 -5.01 -37.22 -4.96
CA GLU A 152 -4.23 -36.41 -5.91
C GLU A 152 -3.66 -35.15 -5.25
N LEU A 153 -4.43 -34.50 -4.37
CA LEU A 153 -3.96 -33.34 -3.62
C LEU A 153 -2.80 -33.71 -2.70
N ILE A 154 -2.87 -34.87 -2.03
CA ILE A 154 -1.81 -35.40 -1.17
C ILE A 154 -0.54 -35.66 -2.00
N ILE A 155 -0.67 -36.32 -3.15
CA ILE A 155 0.47 -36.60 -4.04
C ILE A 155 1.08 -35.29 -4.57
N SER A 156 0.25 -34.32 -4.96
CA SER A 156 0.70 -33.02 -5.45
C SER A 156 1.44 -32.22 -4.37
N ALA A 157 0.94 -32.25 -3.13
CA ALA A 157 1.57 -31.62 -1.97
C ALA A 157 2.93 -32.27 -1.64
N ALA A 158 3.00 -33.62 -1.68
CA ALA A 158 4.25 -34.35 -1.46
C ALA A 158 5.33 -33.98 -2.50
N GLY A 159 4.94 -33.75 -3.76
CA GLY A 159 5.83 -33.31 -4.83
C GLY A 159 6.11 -31.81 -4.89
N ALA A 160 5.44 -30.98 -4.09
CA ALA A 160 5.50 -29.52 -4.20
C ALA A 160 6.91 -28.97 -3.93
N HIS A 161 7.62 -29.54 -2.95
CA HIS A 161 8.99 -29.14 -2.64
C HIS A 161 9.94 -29.40 -3.81
N GLN A 162 9.84 -30.57 -4.45
CA GLN A 162 10.67 -30.90 -5.61
C GLN A 162 10.39 -29.95 -6.79
N LYS A 163 9.11 -29.64 -7.06
CA LYS A 163 8.73 -28.65 -8.09
C LYS A 163 9.32 -27.27 -7.81
N TYR A 164 9.32 -26.85 -6.55
CA TYR A 164 9.93 -25.59 -6.12
C TYR A 164 11.45 -25.57 -6.33
N VAL A 165 12.15 -26.65 -5.97
CA VAL A 165 13.59 -26.77 -6.21
C VAL A 165 13.92 -26.69 -7.71
N SER A 166 13.20 -27.43 -8.55
CA SER A 166 13.38 -27.35 -10.01
C SER A 166 13.08 -25.96 -10.59
N TYR A 167 12.12 -25.24 -10.01
CA TYR A 167 11.81 -23.86 -10.39
C TYR A 167 12.98 -22.91 -10.05
N LEU A 168 13.57 -23.03 -8.85
CA LEU A 168 14.73 -22.23 -8.45
C LEU A 168 15.95 -22.50 -9.35
N GLU A 169 16.18 -23.75 -9.75
CA GLU A 169 17.24 -24.11 -10.68
C GLU A 169 17.04 -23.48 -12.05
N LYS A 170 15.81 -23.53 -12.59
CA LYS A 170 15.46 -22.85 -13.85
C LYS A 170 15.66 -21.35 -13.76
N GLN A 171 15.26 -20.71 -12.64
CA GLN A 171 15.49 -19.29 -12.43
C GLN A 171 16.99 -18.94 -12.45
N LYS A 172 17.83 -19.72 -11.76
CA LYS A 172 19.29 -19.53 -11.77
C LYS A 172 19.86 -19.63 -13.19
N ILE A 173 19.39 -20.58 -14.00
CA ILE A 173 19.81 -20.74 -15.40
C ILE A 173 19.35 -19.55 -16.25
N CYS A 174 18.10 -19.10 -16.10
CA CYS A 174 17.57 -17.92 -16.81
C CYS A 174 18.37 -16.65 -16.48
N ILE A 175 18.74 -16.43 -15.22
CA ILE A 175 19.55 -15.28 -14.80
C ILE A 175 20.96 -15.35 -15.39
N LYS A 176 21.59 -16.53 -15.37
CA LYS A 176 22.89 -16.76 -16.02
C LYS A 176 22.86 -16.53 -17.54
N ASN A 177 21.78 -16.95 -18.20
CA ASN A 177 21.61 -16.76 -19.64
C ASN A 177 21.33 -15.30 -20.01
N LYS A 178 20.56 -14.56 -19.21
CA LYS A 178 20.33 -13.12 -19.39
C LYS A 178 21.61 -12.31 -19.23
N THR A 179 22.35 -12.52 -18.13
CA THR A 179 23.64 -11.84 -17.89
C THR A 179 24.71 -12.21 -18.92
N GLY A 180 24.74 -13.45 -19.41
CA GLY A 180 25.60 -13.86 -20.52
C GLY A 180 25.15 -13.35 -21.89
N GLY A 181 23.86 -13.07 -22.08
CA GLY A 181 23.29 -12.47 -23.30
C GLY A 181 23.55 -10.97 -23.37
N GLU A 182 23.36 -10.26 -22.26
CA GLU A 182 23.69 -8.83 -22.12
C GLU A 182 25.17 -8.56 -22.33
N LYS A 183 26.06 -9.39 -21.75
CA LYS A 183 27.51 -9.32 -22.01
C LYS A 183 27.86 -9.53 -23.48
N ARG A 184 27.17 -10.45 -24.19
CA ARG A 184 27.37 -10.68 -25.64
C ARG A 184 26.85 -9.53 -26.49
N LYS A 185 25.72 -8.90 -26.11
CA LYS A 185 25.16 -7.73 -26.78
C LYS A 185 26.08 -6.51 -26.66
N LEU A 186 26.57 -6.23 -25.44
CA LEU A 186 27.51 -5.13 -25.19
C LEU A 186 28.85 -5.30 -25.92
N LEU A 187 29.34 -6.55 -26.03
CA LEU A 187 30.55 -6.85 -26.79
C LEU A 187 30.34 -6.66 -28.31
N ALA A 188 29.17 -7.03 -28.83
CA ALA A 188 28.84 -6.85 -30.25
C ALA A 188 28.72 -5.37 -30.62
N GLU A 189 28.06 -4.56 -29.80
CA GLU A 189 27.97 -3.10 -29.98
C GLU A 189 29.37 -2.46 -29.95
N SER A 190 30.23 -2.84 -29.00
CA SER A 190 31.61 -2.33 -28.91
C SER A 190 32.51 -2.71 -30.11
N VAL A 191 32.25 -3.84 -30.77
CA VAL A 191 33.01 -4.27 -31.96
C VAL A 191 32.51 -3.57 -33.23
N GLU A 192 31.22 -3.29 -33.32
CA GLU A 192 30.64 -2.51 -34.42
C GLU A 192 31.09 -1.05 -34.40
N ASP A 193 31.19 -0.44 -33.21
CA ASP A 193 31.64 0.94 -33.07
C ASP A 193 33.11 1.12 -33.48
N LYS A 194 33.98 0.17 -33.13
CA LYS A 194 35.39 0.16 -33.58
C LYS A 194 35.54 -0.01 -35.09
N LYS A 195 34.70 -0.83 -35.73
CA LYS A 195 34.70 -0.98 -37.19
C LYS A 195 34.25 0.30 -37.90
N LYS A 196 33.31 1.06 -37.31
CA LYS A 196 32.87 2.35 -37.85
C LYS A 196 33.97 3.41 -37.74
N GLU A 197 34.72 3.44 -36.63
CA GLU A 197 35.87 4.32 -36.45
C GLU A 197 36.99 4.02 -37.47
N GLU A 198 37.28 2.75 -37.76
CA GLU A 198 38.27 2.34 -38.76
C GLU A 198 37.88 2.70 -40.21
N THR A 199 36.58 2.75 -40.52
CA THR A 199 36.09 3.17 -41.86
C THR A 199 36.03 4.69 -42.06
N PHE A 200 36.02 5.49 -41.00
CA PHE A 200 35.98 6.95 -41.09
C PHE A 200 37.38 7.59 -41.08
N GLY A 201 38.41 6.83 -40.68
CA GLY A 201 39.81 7.25 -40.64
C GLY A 201 40.64 6.93 -41.89
N ARG A 202 40.01 6.71 -43.06
CA ARG A 202 40.70 6.39 -44.32
C ARG A 202 40.34 7.33 -45.44
#